data_AF-A0A8X7T0B0-F1
#
_entry.id   AF-A0A8X7T0B0-F1
#
_cell.length_a   1.000
_cell.length_b   1.000
_cell.length_c   1.000
_cell.angle_alpha   90.00
_cell.angle_beta   90.00
_cell.angle_gamma   90.00
#
_symmetry.space_group_name_H-M   'P 1'
#
loop_
_entity.id
_entity.type
_entity.pdbx_description
1 polymer ?
#
loop_
_entity_poly.entity_id
_entity_poly.type
_entity_poly.pdbx_seq_one_letter_code
_entity_poly.pdbx_strand_id
1 'polypeptide(L)'
;MSDSNAKSQSQQGSAPAAATPAAERVSAPALVHVANTWLEELSSRTRSRPIPWEGYARADLVSADELKLIKKVERVARSKVDAVYDAEGGAYALLYLRLLAKLSRTDTLQQILVLVGDMLRDHDDRASLFAQSKGDAGEPEFEGVGLPYGPFLKLLQVQDDFVQMKAAQYLTLLVVSSPRNETPDPRILQTLFDFLTALITTGASPNAASASVGTDYAEGNGADIGIQLLESLLRSQTYRAKVWEDEQRRQSVIISNDGEGQQAASKRVAPSALKGLVNILVNSQIASYGSSAAGSGTATPNKAGASASSSSAAPSQQQQQQQQGGSSSSAGNSALNAPSSSNGQSGVGVAVNLSPAQAQYQVILSFWLLSFDADIAANLNVKFGIVPLLADIARRAVKEKVIRIIFSTFKNLLTKAPDANAPALIGSRILPLSETLAARKWSDEDIEEDLKAVQEVLSERLKWMSTYDEYVSELISGELSWDNPAHELDDFWKKNAEKLTENESENLRLLVGIIERAASGVVLDGADGSAAEVQDGANGDAKLALKENTTSVAIALHDVRKFVQFNESGKRRLEELGAKVKIMSLMSHPDAEVKYQALNTVGVLLSASWRTQPSSGKA
;
A
#
# COMPACT_ATOMS: atom_id res chain seq x y z
N MET A 1 -12.65 73.28 42.75
CA MET A 1 -11.27 73.71 43.04
C MET A 1 -10.51 72.44 43.42
N SER A 2 -9.96 71.78 42.40
CA SER A 2 -8.52 71.82 42.06
C SER A 2 -7.85 70.62 42.72
N ASP A 3 -7.67 69.52 41.98
CA ASP A 3 -6.46 69.21 41.20
C ASP A 3 -5.20 69.12 42.07
N SER A 4 -4.60 67.93 42.08
CA SER A 4 -3.19 67.63 41.74
C SER A 4 -2.67 66.44 42.57
N ASN A 5 -2.62 65.20 42.07
CA ASN A 5 -1.73 64.65 41.03
C ASN A 5 -0.40 64.10 41.60
N ALA A 6 -0.24 62.77 41.56
CA ALA A 6 0.96 61.99 41.19
C ALA A 6 0.78 60.55 41.73
N LYS A 7 1.05 59.46 41.03
CA LYS A 7 1.53 59.20 39.67
C LYS A 7 1.27 57.71 39.42
N SER A 8 0.92 57.42 38.17
CA SER A 8 0.66 56.13 37.53
C SER A 8 1.91 55.25 37.40
N GLN A 9 1.75 53.93 37.59
CA GLN A 9 2.53 52.91 36.90
C GLN A 9 1.64 51.72 36.51
N SER A 10 1.31 51.72 35.21
CA SER A 10 0.98 50.64 34.27
C SER A 10 0.55 49.25 34.77
N GLN A 11 -0.73 48.94 34.57
CA GLN A 11 -1.22 47.59 34.25
C GLN A 11 -0.88 47.27 32.78
N GLN A 12 -0.13 46.20 32.54
CA GLN A 12 -0.15 45.47 31.26
C GLN A 12 -0.94 44.18 31.49
N GLY A 13 -2.06 44.06 30.78
CA GLY A 13 -2.88 42.85 30.78
C GLY A 13 -2.17 41.73 30.02
N SER A 14 -1.93 40.61 30.69
CA SER A 14 -1.55 39.36 30.03
C SER A 14 -2.79 38.69 29.45
N ALA A 15 -2.80 38.52 28.13
CA ALA A 15 -3.79 37.72 27.39
C ALA A 15 -3.87 36.27 27.92
N PRO A 16 -5.02 35.59 27.79
CA PRO A 16 -5.15 34.21 28.25
C PRO A 16 -4.24 33.31 27.43
N ALA A 17 -3.37 32.56 28.13
CA ALA A 17 -2.48 31.60 27.51
C ALA A 17 -3.30 30.57 26.73
N ALA A 18 -2.97 30.41 25.46
CA ALA A 18 -3.55 29.41 24.57
C ALA A 18 -3.44 28.02 25.22
N ALA A 19 -4.57 27.32 25.28
CA ALA A 19 -4.61 25.94 25.72
C ALA A 19 -3.72 25.09 24.79
N THR A 20 -2.64 24.54 25.35
CA THR A 20 -1.83 23.51 24.71
C THR A 20 -2.76 22.35 24.33
N PRO A 21 -2.76 21.86 23.08
CA PRO A 21 -3.58 20.71 22.71
C PRO A 21 -3.19 19.54 23.61
N ALA A 22 -4.19 18.92 24.23
CA ALA A 22 -4.00 17.80 25.13
C ALA A 22 -3.18 16.71 24.40
N ALA A 23 -1.97 16.44 24.90
CA ALA A 23 -1.17 15.33 24.43
C ALA A 23 -2.02 14.06 24.53
N GLU A 24 -2.30 13.49 23.36
CA GLU A 24 -3.03 12.26 23.15
C GLU A 24 -2.52 11.20 24.15
N ARG A 25 -3.34 10.85 25.15
CA ARG A 25 -3.06 9.76 26.09
C ARG A 25 -3.18 8.46 25.32
N VAL A 26 -2.18 8.13 24.51
CA VAL A 26 -2.16 6.88 23.76
C VAL A 26 -2.12 5.73 24.78
N SER A 27 -3.07 4.80 24.65
CA SER A 27 -3.17 3.54 25.41
C SER A 27 -1.86 2.75 25.32
N ALA A 28 -1.63 1.82 26.25
CA ALA A 28 -0.53 0.85 26.13
C ALA A 28 -0.53 0.23 24.72
N PRO A 29 0.64 -0.03 24.12
CA PRO A 29 0.71 -0.67 22.82
C PRO A 29 -0.01 -2.01 22.89
N ALA A 30 -1.02 -2.18 22.03
CA ALA A 30 -1.76 -3.44 21.93
C ALA A 30 -0.80 -4.58 21.60
N LEU A 31 -1.06 -5.78 22.11
CA LEU A 31 -0.29 -6.97 21.74
C LEU A 31 -0.17 -7.09 20.22
N VAL A 32 1.02 -7.42 19.74
CA VAL A 32 1.29 -7.77 18.35
C VAL A 32 0.50 -9.04 18.02
N HIS A 33 -0.73 -8.84 17.53
CA HIS A 33 -1.66 -9.90 17.21
C HIS A 33 -1.36 -10.44 15.81
N VAL A 34 -0.51 -11.46 15.74
CA VAL A 34 -0.33 -12.25 14.51
C VAL A 34 -1.43 -13.31 14.45
N ALA A 35 -2.44 -13.07 13.62
CA ALA A 35 -3.52 -14.00 13.32
C ALA A 35 -3.08 -14.88 12.14
N ASN A 36 -2.55 -16.07 12.42
CA ASN A 36 -2.12 -16.99 11.38
C ASN A 36 -2.31 -18.45 11.84
N THR A 37 -3.17 -19.19 11.14
CA THR A 37 -3.55 -20.56 11.51
C THR A 37 -2.36 -21.50 11.56
N TRP A 38 -1.41 -21.38 10.62
CA TRP A 38 -0.20 -22.21 10.59
C TRP A 38 0.65 -22.01 11.86
N LEU A 39 0.83 -20.76 12.28
CA LEU A 39 1.59 -20.43 13.49
C LEU A 39 0.87 -20.92 14.77
N GLU A 40 -0.46 -20.84 14.82
CA GLU A 40 -1.29 -21.34 15.93
C GLU A 40 -1.23 -22.87 16.05
N GLU A 41 -1.39 -23.58 14.94
CA GLU A 41 -1.30 -25.04 14.89
C GLU A 41 0.08 -25.54 15.31
N LEU A 42 1.14 -24.90 14.84
CA LEU A 42 2.51 -25.25 15.20
C LEU A 42 2.80 -24.93 16.67
N SER A 43 2.28 -23.82 17.19
CA SER A 43 2.34 -23.51 18.64
C SER A 43 1.63 -24.59 19.48
N SER A 44 0.46 -25.06 19.04
CA SER A 44 -0.28 -26.15 19.69
C SER A 44 0.49 -27.47 19.67
N ARG A 45 1.06 -27.82 18.50
CA ARG A 45 1.87 -29.02 18.31
C ARG A 45 3.10 -29.01 19.19
N THR A 46 3.85 -27.91 19.22
CA THR A 46 5.03 -27.75 20.07
C THR A 46 4.67 -27.88 21.54
N ARG A 47 3.59 -27.23 22.01
CA ARG A 47 3.12 -27.34 23.40
C ARG A 47 2.84 -28.79 23.85
N SER A 48 2.44 -29.66 22.93
CA SER A 48 2.15 -31.07 23.24
C SER A 48 3.40 -31.94 23.43
N ARG A 49 4.56 -31.52 22.91
CA ARG A 49 5.81 -32.29 22.92
C ARG A 49 6.62 -32.01 24.20
N PRO A 50 6.80 -32.99 25.10
CA PRO A 50 7.62 -32.78 26.29
C PRO A 50 9.08 -32.54 25.95
N ILE A 51 9.70 -31.62 26.67
CA ILE A 51 11.16 -31.45 26.70
C ILE A 51 11.70 -32.12 27.97
N PRO A 52 12.71 -33.00 27.88
CA PRO A 52 13.29 -33.64 29.06
C PRO A 52 14.23 -32.66 29.79
N TRP A 53 13.68 -31.66 30.47
CA TRP A 53 14.43 -30.57 31.13
C TRP A 53 15.44 -31.08 32.17
N GLU A 54 15.18 -32.21 32.82
CA GLU A 54 16.16 -32.83 33.73
C GLU A 54 17.43 -33.27 33.02
N GLY A 55 17.34 -33.66 31.74
CA GLY A 55 18.50 -33.98 30.92
C GLY A 55 19.39 -32.76 30.68
N TYR A 56 18.77 -31.61 30.41
CA TYR A 56 19.49 -30.34 30.25
C TYR A 56 20.09 -29.85 31.56
N ALA A 57 19.42 -30.11 32.69
CA ALA A 57 19.97 -29.80 34.00
C ALA A 57 21.17 -30.67 34.38
N ARG A 58 21.13 -31.97 34.05
CA ARG A 58 22.30 -32.87 34.23
C ARG A 58 23.48 -32.52 33.33
N ALA A 59 23.23 -31.81 32.23
CA ALA A 59 24.24 -31.33 31.29
C ALA A 59 24.71 -29.89 31.59
N ASP A 60 24.34 -29.32 32.74
CA ASP A 60 24.66 -27.95 33.16
C ASP A 60 24.21 -26.84 32.18
N LEU A 61 23.25 -27.15 31.29
CA LEU A 61 22.65 -26.17 30.38
C LEU A 61 21.49 -25.40 31.04
N VAL A 62 20.88 -25.99 32.08
CA VAL A 62 19.79 -25.40 32.87
C VAL A 62 20.13 -25.60 34.34
N SER A 63 20.19 -24.53 35.13
CA SER A 63 20.46 -24.61 36.56
C SER A 63 19.29 -25.25 37.32
N ALA A 64 19.54 -25.69 38.56
CA ALA A 64 18.51 -26.27 39.41
C ALA A 64 17.36 -25.29 39.70
N ASP A 65 17.66 -24.00 39.85
CA ASP A 65 16.66 -22.96 40.08
C ASP A 65 15.81 -22.68 38.84
N GLU A 66 16.43 -22.61 37.67
CA GLU A 66 15.70 -22.48 36.40
C GLU A 66 14.80 -23.70 36.14
N LEU A 67 15.30 -24.92 36.39
CA LEU A 67 14.49 -26.14 36.27
C LEU A 67 13.28 -26.11 37.21
N LYS A 68 13.46 -25.63 38.45
CA LYS A 68 12.38 -25.49 39.41
C LYS A 68 11.31 -24.52 38.92
N LEU A 69 11.71 -23.39 38.32
CA LEU A 69 10.78 -22.41 37.75
C LEU A 69 10.02 -22.99 36.54
N ILE A 70 10.71 -23.69 35.63
CA ILE A 70 10.08 -24.34 34.46
C ILE A 70 9.00 -25.34 34.93
N LYS A 71 9.30 -26.17 35.93
CA LYS A 71 8.37 -27.17 36.46
C LYS A 71 7.11 -26.59 37.12
N LYS A 72 7.14 -25.35 37.60
CA LYS A 72 5.96 -24.67 38.17
C LYS A 72 4.91 -24.32 37.12
N VAL A 73 5.31 -24.16 35.84
CA VAL A 73 4.43 -23.71 34.76
C VAL A 73 4.22 -24.78 33.68
N GLU A 74 5.15 -25.72 33.55
CA GLU A 74 5.07 -26.80 32.57
C GLU A 74 3.92 -27.77 32.92
N ARG A 75 3.01 -27.99 31.96
CA ARG A 75 1.88 -28.94 32.07
C ARG A 75 0.96 -28.66 33.27
N VAL A 76 0.96 -27.42 33.76
CA VAL A 76 0.04 -26.95 34.79
C VAL A 76 -1.18 -26.30 34.12
N ALA A 77 -2.35 -26.42 34.75
CA ALA A 77 -3.58 -25.79 34.26
C ALA A 77 -3.42 -24.26 34.19
N ARG A 78 -3.89 -23.64 33.09
CA ARG A 78 -3.70 -22.22 32.79
C ARG A 78 -4.02 -21.28 33.95
N SER A 79 -5.16 -21.47 34.61
CA SER A 79 -5.59 -20.62 35.73
C SER A 79 -4.60 -20.60 36.91
N LYS A 80 -3.86 -21.69 37.12
CA LYS A 80 -2.80 -21.74 38.15
C LYS A 80 -1.51 -21.09 37.66
N VAL A 81 -1.21 -21.22 36.37
CA VAL A 81 -0.03 -20.61 35.74
C VAL A 81 -0.16 -19.08 35.75
N ASP A 82 -1.34 -18.53 35.49
CA ASP A 82 -1.56 -17.08 35.53
C ASP A 82 -1.29 -16.51 36.93
N ALA A 83 -1.76 -17.18 37.99
CA ALA A 83 -1.44 -16.78 39.37
C ALA A 83 0.08 -16.82 39.69
N VAL A 84 0.82 -17.75 39.06
CA VAL A 84 2.29 -17.81 39.19
C VAL A 84 2.94 -16.62 38.48
N TYR A 85 2.48 -16.28 37.28
CA TYR A 85 2.99 -15.12 36.55
C TYR A 85 2.63 -13.79 37.22
N ASP A 86 1.46 -13.68 37.85
CA ASP A 86 1.08 -12.48 38.59
C ASP A 86 1.98 -12.27 39.83
N ALA A 87 2.45 -13.36 40.45
CA ALA A 87 3.32 -13.30 41.63
C ALA A 87 4.82 -13.15 41.29
N GLU A 88 5.31 -13.87 40.26
CA GLU A 88 6.74 -14.03 39.96
C GLU A 88 7.09 -13.64 38.51
N GLY A 89 6.23 -12.88 37.80
CA GLY A 89 6.33 -12.65 36.36
C GLY A 89 7.66 -12.09 35.86
N GLY A 90 8.28 -11.16 36.59
CA GLY A 90 9.60 -10.62 36.23
C GLY A 90 10.70 -11.69 36.22
N ALA A 91 10.64 -12.67 37.14
CA ALA A 91 11.59 -13.78 37.17
C ALA A 91 11.39 -14.72 35.97
N TYR A 92 10.15 -14.93 35.53
CA TYR A 92 9.84 -15.73 34.34
C TYR A 92 10.25 -15.05 33.03
N ALA A 93 10.03 -13.74 32.91
CA ALA A 93 10.51 -12.98 31.76
C ALA A 93 12.03 -13.10 31.61
N LEU A 94 12.78 -12.88 32.70
CA LEU A 94 14.24 -13.01 32.72
C LEU A 94 14.70 -14.45 32.46
N LEU A 95 14.03 -15.44 33.06
CA LEU A 95 14.29 -16.86 32.81
C LEU A 95 14.19 -17.19 31.32
N TYR A 96 13.07 -16.84 30.67
CA TYR A 96 12.85 -17.18 29.27
C TYR A 96 13.87 -16.49 28.36
N LEU A 97 14.16 -15.20 28.60
CA LEU A 97 15.19 -14.48 27.85
C LEU A 97 16.57 -15.13 27.97
N ARG A 98 16.99 -15.51 29.18
CA ARG A 98 18.27 -16.20 29.44
C ARG A 98 18.33 -17.57 28.77
N LEU A 99 17.25 -18.35 28.86
CA LEU A 99 17.18 -19.66 28.21
C LEU A 99 17.28 -19.53 26.68
N LEU A 100 16.63 -18.55 26.06
CA LEU A 100 16.76 -18.26 24.63
C LEU A 100 18.18 -17.81 24.24
N ALA A 101 18.84 -17.02 25.11
CA ALA A 101 20.22 -16.59 24.90
C ALA A 101 21.20 -17.77 24.89
N LYS A 102 21.08 -18.70 25.85
CA LYS A 102 22.06 -19.76 26.07
C LYS A 102 21.81 -21.06 25.30
N LEU A 103 20.55 -21.44 25.09
CA LEU A 103 20.23 -22.70 24.41
C LEU A 103 20.33 -22.55 22.89
N SER A 104 20.65 -23.65 22.21
CA SER A 104 20.79 -23.70 20.74
C SER A 104 19.92 -24.77 20.09
N ARG A 105 19.40 -25.74 20.87
CA ARG A 105 18.55 -26.81 20.35
C ARG A 105 17.19 -26.28 19.93
N THR A 106 16.80 -26.57 18.69
CA THR A 106 15.56 -26.06 18.08
C THR A 106 14.34 -26.38 18.92
N ASP A 107 14.16 -27.62 19.36
CA ASP A 107 13.00 -28.03 20.16
C ASP A 107 12.90 -27.28 21.50
N THR A 108 14.02 -27.00 22.15
CA THR A 108 14.03 -26.16 23.36
C THR A 108 13.66 -24.71 23.08
N LEU A 109 14.17 -24.14 21.98
CA LEU A 109 13.88 -22.77 21.59
C LEU A 109 12.39 -22.61 21.23
N GLN A 110 11.86 -23.54 20.44
CA GLN A 110 10.43 -23.60 20.10
C GLN A 110 9.57 -23.65 21.36
N GLN A 111 9.90 -24.52 22.33
CA GLN A 111 9.13 -24.64 23.56
C GLN A 111 9.18 -23.36 24.41
N ILE A 112 10.34 -22.72 24.53
CA ILE A 112 10.46 -21.47 25.30
C ILE A 112 9.67 -20.34 24.62
N LEU A 113 9.70 -20.24 23.29
CA LEU A 113 8.89 -19.26 22.54
C LEU A 113 7.38 -19.49 22.71
N VAL A 114 6.96 -20.75 22.86
CA VAL A 114 5.57 -21.09 23.21
C VAL A 114 5.26 -20.66 24.64
N LEU A 115 6.15 -20.87 25.60
CA LEU A 115 5.97 -20.41 26.99
C LEU A 115 5.91 -18.88 27.11
N VAL A 116 6.73 -18.16 26.33
CA VAL A 116 6.64 -16.69 26.21
C VAL A 116 5.26 -16.30 25.68
N GLY A 117 4.77 -16.99 24.64
CA GLY A 117 3.43 -16.74 24.10
C GLY A 117 2.32 -17.03 25.09
N ASP A 118 2.43 -18.14 25.85
CA ASP A 118 1.46 -18.51 26.88
C ASP A 118 1.45 -17.51 28.04
N MET A 119 2.60 -16.93 28.40
CA MET A 119 2.70 -15.87 29.40
C MET A 119 2.01 -14.58 28.97
N LEU A 120 2.13 -14.22 27.69
CA LEU A 120 1.60 -12.96 27.13
C LEU A 120 0.14 -13.07 26.68
N ARG A 121 -0.39 -14.27 26.51
CA ARG A 121 -1.74 -14.51 25.99
C ARG A 121 -2.80 -13.94 26.93
N ASP A 122 -3.64 -13.05 26.40
CA ASP A 122 -4.71 -12.33 27.13
C ASP A 122 -4.19 -11.42 28.26
N HIS A 123 -2.87 -11.13 28.29
CA HIS A 123 -2.18 -10.36 29.34
C HIS A 123 -1.11 -9.42 28.74
N ASP A 124 -1.56 -8.42 27.98
CA ASP A 124 -0.70 -7.46 27.27
C ASP A 124 0.26 -6.70 28.19
N ASP A 125 -0.15 -6.47 29.44
CA ASP A 125 0.64 -5.76 30.46
C ASP A 125 1.96 -6.47 30.80
N ARG A 126 2.00 -7.81 30.64
CA ARG A 126 3.19 -8.63 30.91
C ARG A 126 4.31 -8.40 29.89
N ALA A 127 4.04 -7.82 28.72
CA ALA A 127 5.09 -7.44 27.76
C ALA A 127 6.10 -6.47 28.39
N SER A 128 5.65 -5.62 29.31
CA SER A 128 6.51 -4.68 30.04
C SER A 128 7.56 -5.39 30.92
N LEU A 129 7.27 -6.59 31.42
CA LEU A 129 8.20 -7.39 32.23
C LEU A 129 9.42 -7.83 31.41
N PHE A 130 9.20 -8.20 30.15
CA PHE A 130 10.28 -8.52 29.22
C PHE A 130 11.06 -7.27 28.84
N ALA A 131 10.39 -6.17 28.53
CA ALA A 131 11.05 -4.91 28.16
C ALA A 131 11.94 -4.35 29.30
N GLN A 132 11.56 -4.57 30.56
CA GLN A 132 12.32 -4.13 31.73
C GLN A 132 13.45 -5.09 32.15
N SER A 133 13.49 -6.30 31.58
CA SER A 133 14.48 -7.32 31.94
C SER A 133 15.87 -6.91 31.43
N LYS A 134 16.79 -6.68 32.37
CA LYS A 134 18.20 -6.35 32.09
C LYS A 134 19.08 -7.55 32.46
N GLY A 135 20.06 -7.84 31.61
CA GLY A 135 21.05 -8.88 31.88
C GLY A 135 22.02 -8.46 32.97
N ASP A 136 22.55 -9.43 33.70
CA ASP A 136 23.64 -9.19 34.64
C ASP A 136 24.96 -8.93 33.87
N ALA A 137 25.92 -8.25 34.52
CA ALA A 137 27.22 -7.99 33.92
C ALA A 137 27.93 -9.32 33.56
N GLY A 138 28.33 -9.45 32.29
CA GLY A 138 28.99 -10.66 31.77
C GLY A 138 28.05 -11.71 31.20
N GLU A 139 26.75 -11.45 31.12
CA GLU A 139 25.84 -12.31 30.35
C GLU A 139 26.15 -12.31 28.84
N PRO A 140 25.85 -13.41 28.11
CA PRO A 140 26.11 -13.50 26.69
C PRO A 140 25.32 -12.46 25.89
N GLU A 141 26.03 -11.65 25.11
CA GLU A 141 25.44 -10.71 24.16
C GLU A 141 25.50 -11.27 22.74
N PHE A 142 24.48 -10.98 21.94
CA PHE A 142 24.49 -11.28 20.51
C PHE A 142 24.90 -10.03 19.74
N GLU A 143 26.04 -10.06 19.06
CA GLU A 143 26.57 -8.93 18.30
C GLU A 143 26.68 -7.62 19.12
N GLY A 144 26.99 -7.73 20.42
CA GLY A 144 27.06 -6.59 21.33
C GLY A 144 25.69 -6.01 21.70
N VAL A 145 24.64 -6.83 21.60
CA VAL A 145 23.28 -6.53 22.07
C VAL A 145 22.88 -7.58 23.10
N GLY A 146 22.69 -7.14 24.35
CA GLY A 146 22.23 -7.97 25.46
C GLY A 146 20.70 -8.04 25.58
N LEU A 147 20.23 -8.40 26.78
CA LEU A 147 18.79 -8.42 27.08
C LEU A 147 18.15 -7.02 27.00
N PRO A 148 16.88 -6.90 26.57
CA PRO A 148 15.98 -8.01 26.22
C PRO A 148 16.02 -8.43 24.74
N TYR A 149 16.79 -7.74 23.88
CA TYR A 149 16.71 -7.89 22.43
C TYR A 149 17.62 -8.97 21.84
N GLY A 150 18.83 -9.12 22.38
CA GLY A 150 19.87 -10.03 21.89
C GLY A 150 19.41 -11.46 21.62
N PRO A 151 18.64 -12.10 22.52
CA PRO A 151 18.12 -13.44 22.29
C PRO A 151 17.27 -13.52 21.01
N PHE A 152 16.36 -12.58 20.78
CA PHE A 152 15.51 -12.62 19.60
C PHE A 152 16.29 -12.33 18.31
N LEU A 153 17.28 -11.43 18.35
CA LEU A 153 18.17 -11.20 17.20
C LEU A 153 18.94 -12.46 16.81
N LYS A 154 19.49 -13.18 17.80
CA LYS A 154 20.13 -14.49 17.59
C LYS A 154 19.16 -15.48 16.93
N LEU A 155 17.91 -15.50 17.39
CA LEU A 155 16.91 -16.44 16.92
C LEU A 155 16.46 -16.18 15.47
N LEU A 156 16.53 -14.93 14.98
CA LEU A 156 16.28 -14.63 13.56
C LEU A 156 17.29 -15.32 12.62
N GLN A 157 18.47 -15.70 13.12
CA GLN A 157 19.51 -16.39 12.35
C GLN A 157 19.37 -17.92 12.37
N VAL A 158 18.50 -18.47 13.22
CA VAL A 158 18.30 -19.92 13.35
C VAL A 158 17.57 -20.45 12.12
N GLN A 159 18.06 -21.56 11.56
CA GLN A 159 17.46 -22.24 10.39
C GLN A 159 16.22 -23.06 10.81
N ASP A 160 15.22 -22.38 11.37
CA ASP A 160 13.91 -22.93 11.72
C ASP A 160 12.86 -21.83 11.59
N ASP A 161 11.94 -22.01 10.64
CA ASP A 161 10.96 -20.99 10.26
C ASP A 161 10.07 -20.57 11.43
N PHE A 162 9.64 -21.53 12.27
CA PHE A 162 8.80 -21.22 13.43
C PHE A 162 9.53 -20.40 14.48
N VAL A 163 10.78 -20.76 14.80
CA VAL A 163 11.63 -19.99 15.71
C VAL A 163 11.83 -18.57 15.17
N GLN A 164 12.13 -18.42 13.88
CA GLN A 164 12.30 -17.11 13.26
C GLN A 164 11.02 -16.26 13.30
N MET A 165 9.85 -16.84 12.95
CA MET A 165 8.57 -16.12 12.99
C MET A 165 8.19 -15.68 14.40
N LYS A 166 8.33 -16.56 15.40
CA LYS A 166 8.05 -16.22 16.80
C LYS A 166 9.05 -15.21 17.36
N ALA A 167 10.32 -15.32 16.99
CA ALA A 167 11.32 -14.33 17.39
C ALA A 167 11.04 -12.96 16.80
N ALA A 168 10.69 -12.88 15.51
CA ALA A 168 10.26 -11.63 14.88
C ALA A 168 9.01 -11.05 15.53
N GLN A 169 8.02 -11.89 15.89
CA GLN A 169 6.82 -11.48 16.62
C GLN A 169 7.15 -10.83 17.97
N TYR A 170 7.93 -11.51 18.81
CA TYR A 170 8.24 -10.99 20.14
C TYR A 170 9.25 -9.84 20.09
N LEU A 171 10.18 -9.84 19.14
CA LEU A 171 11.05 -8.68 18.91
C LEU A 171 10.23 -7.44 18.55
N THR A 172 9.28 -7.60 17.61
CA THR A 172 8.34 -6.52 17.25
C THR A 172 7.56 -6.05 18.46
N LEU A 173 7.05 -6.99 19.28
CA LEU A 173 6.33 -6.68 20.52
C LEU A 173 7.19 -5.85 21.48
N LEU A 174 8.45 -6.23 21.71
CA LEU A 174 9.34 -5.47 22.60
C LEU A 174 9.66 -4.08 22.07
N VAL A 175 9.90 -3.97 20.77
CA VAL A 175 10.14 -2.70 20.09
C VAL A 175 8.93 -1.77 20.26
N VAL A 176 7.70 -2.26 20.03
CA VAL A 176 6.49 -1.42 20.21
C VAL A 176 6.10 -1.19 21.67
N SER A 177 6.47 -2.11 22.57
CA SER A 177 6.15 -2.06 24.01
C SER A 177 7.16 -1.27 24.84
N SER A 178 8.28 -0.86 24.23
CA SER A 178 9.29 -0.07 24.93
C SER A 178 8.74 1.29 25.37
N PRO A 179 9.17 1.80 26.55
CA PRO A 179 8.76 3.12 27.01
C PRO A 179 9.04 4.18 25.93
N ARG A 180 8.10 5.09 25.68
CA ARG A 180 8.12 6.05 24.55
C ARG A 180 9.38 6.92 24.42
N ASN A 181 10.20 6.98 25.47
CA ASN A 181 11.39 7.81 25.54
C ASN A 181 12.69 7.04 25.28
N GLU A 182 12.63 5.72 25.09
CA GLU A 182 13.79 4.88 24.81
C GLU A 182 13.62 4.25 23.41
N THR A 183 14.27 4.83 22.40
CA THR A 183 14.38 4.18 21.10
C THR A 183 15.38 3.04 21.21
N PRO A 184 15.06 1.82 20.76
CA PRO A 184 16.01 0.71 20.70
C PRO A 184 17.26 1.10 19.90
N ASP A 185 18.39 0.45 20.19
CA ASP A 185 19.62 0.56 19.40
C ASP A 185 19.28 0.44 17.89
N PRO A 186 19.76 1.35 17.03
CA PRO A 186 19.48 1.32 15.59
C PRO A 186 19.76 -0.03 14.92
N ARG A 187 20.73 -0.80 15.42
CA ARG A 187 21.06 -2.14 14.92
C ARG A 187 19.88 -3.09 15.05
N ILE A 188 19.14 -3.02 16.16
CA ILE A 188 17.95 -3.86 16.41
C ILE A 188 16.88 -3.59 15.36
N LEU A 189 16.59 -2.30 15.13
CA LEU A 189 15.58 -1.88 14.16
C LEU A 189 16.00 -2.25 12.74
N GLN A 190 17.28 -2.08 12.40
CA GLN A 190 17.81 -2.42 11.09
C GLN A 190 17.67 -3.93 10.80
N THR A 191 18.09 -4.80 11.74
CA THR A 191 17.94 -6.26 11.57
C THR A 191 16.47 -6.66 11.44
N LEU A 192 15.56 -6.06 12.23
CA LEU A 192 14.13 -6.32 12.12
C LEU A 192 13.58 -5.86 10.76
N PHE A 193 13.93 -4.66 10.29
CA PHE A 193 13.48 -4.15 8.99
C PHE A 193 14.03 -4.94 7.82
N ASP A 194 15.29 -5.40 7.87
CA ASP A 194 15.87 -6.30 6.87
C ASP A 194 15.11 -7.62 6.81
N PHE A 195 14.79 -8.19 7.98
CA PHE A 195 14.01 -9.42 8.09
C PHE A 195 12.59 -9.27 7.53
N LEU A 196 11.86 -8.23 7.94
CA LEU A 196 10.51 -7.96 7.44
C LEU A 196 10.50 -7.62 5.95
N THR A 197 11.50 -6.88 5.47
CA THR A 197 11.66 -6.58 4.04
C THR A 197 11.84 -7.87 3.25
N ALA A 198 12.71 -8.79 3.70
CA ALA A 198 12.86 -10.09 3.05
C ALA A 198 11.54 -10.87 3.01
N LEU A 199 10.84 -11.00 4.15
CA LEU A 199 9.55 -11.69 4.18
C LEU A 199 8.51 -11.11 3.21
N ILE A 200 8.38 -9.79 3.15
CA ILE A 200 7.39 -9.12 2.28
C ILE A 200 7.81 -9.21 0.80
N THR A 201 9.10 -9.18 0.51
CA THR A 201 9.61 -9.12 -0.88
C THR A 201 9.93 -10.46 -1.51
N THR A 202 10.20 -11.50 -0.71
CA THR A 202 10.57 -12.84 -1.19
C THR A 202 9.67 -13.94 -0.62
N GLY A 203 8.91 -13.66 0.44
CA GLY A 203 8.18 -14.67 1.20
C GLY A 203 9.03 -15.45 2.21
N ALA A 204 10.33 -15.15 2.31
CA ALA A 204 11.29 -15.94 3.09
C ALA A 204 12.25 -15.08 3.95
N SER A 205 12.89 -15.72 4.93
CA SER A 205 13.94 -15.09 5.77
C SER A 205 15.15 -14.65 4.92
N PRO A 206 15.89 -13.59 5.29
CA PRO A 206 17.12 -13.18 4.59
C PRO A 206 18.16 -14.31 4.44
N ASN A 207 18.16 -15.26 5.39
CA ASN A 207 19.09 -16.39 5.43
C ASN A 207 18.52 -17.68 4.84
N ALA A 208 17.29 -17.64 4.31
CA ALA A 208 16.73 -18.78 3.63
C ALA A 208 17.55 -19.01 2.36
N ALA A 209 18.05 -20.25 2.16
CA ALA A 209 18.88 -20.58 1.01
C ALA A 209 18.17 -20.11 -0.27
N SER A 210 18.92 -19.56 -1.24
CA SER A 210 18.41 -18.96 -2.48
C SER A 210 17.49 -19.87 -3.32
N ALA A 211 17.39 -21.16 -2.97
CA ALA A 211 16.49 -22.15 -3.55
C ALA A 211 15.09 -22.21 -2.89
N SER A 212 14.89 -21.61 -1.72
CA SER A 212 13.62 -21.61 -0.95
C SER A 212 12.78 -20.35 -1.16
N VAL A 213 13.02 -19.63 -2.26
CA VAL A 213 12.29 -18.42 -2.63
C VAL A 213 10.90 -18.83 -3.15
N GLY A 214 9.88 -18.72 -2.29
CA GLY A 214 8.51 -19.08 -2.63
C GLY A 214 7.75 -19.72 -1.46
N THR A 215 6.76 -20.55 -1.79
CA THR A 215 5.84 -21.22 -0.83
C THR A 215 6.50 -22.23 0.10
N ASP A 216 7.80 -22.51 -0.07
CA ASP A 216 8.53 -23.51 0.72
C ASP A 216 8.84 -23.00 2.14
N TYR A 217 9.18 -21.71 2.27
CA TYR A 217 9.42 -21.11 3.57
C TYR A 217 8.10 -20.86 4.32
N ALA A 218 8.02 -21.33 5.56
CA ALA A 218 6.83 -21.22 6.41
C ALA A 218 5.54 -21.66 5.70
N GLU A 219 5.62 -22.62 4.78
CA GLU A 219 4.50 -23.11 3.95
C GLU A 219 3.76 -21.98 3.20
N GLY A 220 4.47 -20.89 2.86
CA GLY A 220 3.92 -19.72 2.16
C GLY A 220 3.29 -18.65 3.08
N ASN A 221 3.42 -18.79 4.40
CA ASN A 221 2.89 -17.82 5.38
C ASN A 221 3.85 -16.65 5.66
N GLY A 222 5.09 -16.68 5.16
CA GLY A 222 6.12 -15.70 5.49
C GLY A 222 5.71 -14.25 5.16
N ALA A 223 5.17 -14.01 3.97
CA ALA A 223 4.75 -12.66 3.57
C ALA A 223 3.56 -12.13 4.38
N ASP A 224 2.56 -12.97 4.67
CA ASP A 224 1.41 -12.60 5.52
C ASP A 224 1.86 -12.20 6.92
N ILE A 225 2.69 -13.03 7.57
CA ILE A 225 3.24 -12.73 8.89
C ILE A 225 4.08 -11.44 8.83
N GLY A 226 4.91 -11.28 7.80
CA GLY A 226 5.71 -10.06 7.59
C GLY A 226 4.86 -8.79 7.51
N ILE A 227 3.73 -8.84 6.80
CA ILE A 227 2.78 -7.73 6.70
C ILE A 227 2.17 -7.42 8.08
N GLN A 228 1.66 -8.43 8.80
CA GLN A 228 1.05 -8.22 10.12
C GLN A 228 2.02 -7.66 11.17
N LEU A 229 3.29 -8.07 11.11
CA LEU A 229 4.35 -7.52 11.98
C LEU A 229 4.68 -6.08 11.60
N LEU A 230 4.78 -5.76 10.31
CA LEU A 230 4.97 -4.38 9.85
C LEU A 230 3.79 -3.49 10.26
N GLU A 231 2.55 -3.94 10.06
CA GLU A 231 1.35 -3.23 10.52
C GLU A 231 1.42 -2.91 12.02
N SER A 232 1.89 -3.85 12.82
CA SER A 232 2.02 -3.67 14.27
C SER A 232 3.02 -2.57 14.64
N LEU A 233 4.15 -2.48 13.92
CA LEU A 233 5.08 -1.36 14.05
C LEU A 233 4.41 -0.03 13.67
N LEU A 234 3.70 -0.01 12.53
CA LEU A 234 3.06 1.19 11.97
C LEU A 234 1.89 1.72 12.82
N ARG A 235 1.42 0.99 13.84
CA ARG A 235 0.48 1.54 14.84
C ARG A 235 1.11 2.64 15.70
N SER A 236 2.44 2.65 15.85
CA SER A 236 3.18 3.68 16.58
C SER A 236 3.67 4.78 15.65
N GLN A 237 3.42 6.04 16.02
CA GLN A 237 3.90 7.21 15.26
C GLN A 237 5.43 7.21 15.10
N THR A 238 6.18 6.84 16.16
CA THR A 238 7.64 6.76 16.12
C THR A 238 8.13 5.79 15.06
N TYR A 239 7.49 4.62 14.94
CA TYR A 239 7.92 3.60 14.00
C TYR A 239 7.41 3.84 12.57
N ARG A 240 6.34 4.62 12.36
CA ARG A 240 6.02 5.16 11.02
C ARG A 240 7.18 5.96 10.46
N ALA A 241 7.73 6.88 11.25
CA ALA A 241 8.89 7.67 10.87
C ALA A 241 10.13 6.78 10.64
N LYS A 242 10.39 5.79 11.50
CA LYS A 242 11.53 4.87 11.30
C LYS A 242 11.42 3.97 10.06
N VAL A 243 10.24 3.46 9.76
CA VAL A 243 10.01 2.71 8.51
C VAL A 243 10.20 3.61 7.29
N TRP A 244 9.79 4.88 7.38
CA TRP A 244 9.98 5.86 6.32
C TRP A 244 11.45 6.26 6.13
N GLU A 245 12.20 6.47 7.22
CA GLU A 245 13.65 6.69 7.19
C GLU A 245 14.37 5.50 6.52
N ASP A 246 13.96 4.26 6.84
CA ASP A 246 14.53 3.06 6.23
C ASP A 246 14.24 2.97 4.72
N GLU A 247 13.02 3.34 4.30
CA GLU A 247 12.67 3.45 2.88
C GLU A 247 13.57 4.45 2.16
N GLN A 248 13.74 5.66 2.70
CA GLN A 248 14.60 6.68 2.10
C GLN A 248 16.05 6.22 2.02
N ARG A 249 16.55 5.60 3.09
CA ARG A 249 17.89 5.02 3.15
C ARG A 249 18.09 3.99 2.04
N ARG A 250 17.17 3.04 1.86
CA ARG A 250 17.24 2.02 0.80
C ARG A 250 17.18 2.61 -0.60
N GLN A 251 16.39 3.65 -0.81
CA GLN A 251 16.30 4.37 -2.08
C GLN A 251 17.63 5.04 -2.49
N SER A 252 18.44 5.46 -1.51
CA SER A 252 19.77 6.04 -1.76
C SER A 252 20.84 4.98 -2.11
N VAL A 253 20.58 3.70 -1.84
CA VAL A 253 21.53 2.61 -2.10
C VAL A 253 21.29 2.04 -3.50
N ILE A 254 22.26 2.29 -4.39
CA ILE A 254 22.30 1.71 -5.73
C ILE A 254 23.13 0.43 -5.70
N ILE A 255 22.50 -0.70 -5.96
CA ILE A 255 23.16 -2.00 -6.14
C ILE A 255 23.60 -2.09 -7.61
N SER A 256 24.92 -2.19 -7.82
CA SER A 256 25.52 -2.53 -9.11
C SER A 256 25.64 -4.05 -9.21
N ASN A 257 25.06 -4.65 -10.24
CA ASN A 257 25.32 -6.05 -10.56
C ASN A 257 26.56 -6.08 -11.46
N ASP A 258 27.74 -6.30 -10.86
CA ASP A 258 28.97 -6.57 -11.61
C ASP A 258 28.94 -8.03 -12.07
N GLY A 259 28.10 -8.31 -13.07
CA GLY A 259 28.12 -9.58 -13.78
C GLY A 259 29.32 -9.62 -14.71
N GLU A 260 30.20 -10.62 -14.54
CA GLU A 260 31.24 -10.95 -15.51
C GLU A 260 30.59 -11.30 -16.86
N GLY A 261 30.47 -10.31 -17.75
CA GLY A 261 29.99 -10.49 -19.12
C GLY A 261 29.23 -9.26 -19.63
N GLN A 262 29.64 -8.78 -20.81
CA GLN A 262 29.15 -7.64 -21.62
C GLN A 262 27.62 -7.42 -21.71
N GLN A 263 26.93 -7.22 -20.59
CA GLN A 263 25.60 -6.61 -20.51
C GLN A 263 25.67 -5.46 -19.51
N ALA A 264 25.19 -4.29 -19.93
CA ALA A 264 25.28 -3.05 -19.17
C ALA A 264 24.85 -3.24 -17.70
N ALA A 265 25.70 -2.81 -16.76
CA ALA A 265 25.44 -2.86 -15.33
C ALA A 265 24.06 -2.25 -15.01
N SER A 266 23.09 -3.09 -14.68
CA SER A 266 21.75 -2.63 -14.30
C SER A 266 21.80 -2.16 -12.85
N LYS A 267 21.86 -0.84 -12.66
CA LYS A 267 21.74 -0.19 -11.36
C LYS A 267 20.34 -0.48 -10.80
N ARG A 268 20.24 -1.24 -9.71
CA ARG A 268 18.96 -1.53 -9.04
C ARG A 268 18.93 -0.91 -7.66
N VAL A 269 17.80 -0.30 -7.30
CA VAL A 269 17.55 0.20 -5.95
C VAL A 269 17.41 -0.98 -4.99
N ALA A 270 17.91 -0.86 -3.77
CA ALA A 270 17.77 -1.90 -2.76
C ALA A 270 16.28 -2.25 -2.49
N PRO A 271 15.95 -3.53 -2.26
CA PRO A 271 14.57 -3.93 -1.97
C PRO A 271 14.10 -3.28 -0.67
N SER A 272 12.84 -2.86 -0.65
CA SER A 272 12.20 -2.25 0.52
C SER A 272 10.84 -2.88 0.79
N ALA A 273 10.44 -2.89 2.07
CA ALA A 273 9.15 -3.42 2.49
C ALA A 273 7.99 -2.71 1.78
N LEU A 274 8.01 -1.38 1.65
CA LEU A 274 6.93 -0.62 1.02
C LEU A 274 6.80 -0.93 -0.48
N LYS A 275 7.92 -1.12 -1.19
CA LYS A 275 7.87 -1.55 -2.59
C LYS A 275 7.36 -2.99 -2.71
N GLY A 276 7.73 -3.86 -1.77
CA GLY A 276 7.20 -5.22 -1.66
C GLY A 276 5.68 -5.23 -1.48
N LEU A 277 5.14 -4.38 -0.59
CA LEU A 277 3.71 -4.18 -0.41
C LEU A 277 3.01 -3.76 -1.71
N VAL A 278 3.56 -2.79 -2.45
CA VAL A 278 3.00 -2.40 -3.76
C VAL A 278 2.99 -3.58 -4.74
N ASN A 279 4.06 -4.37 -4.80
CA ASN A 279 4.12 -5.53 -5.68
C ASN A 279 3.06 -6.59 -5.34
N ILE A 280 2.86 -6.86 -4.04
CA ILE A 280 1.79 -7.75 -3.56
C ILE A 280 0.42 -7.21 -3.99
N LEU A 281 0.21 -5.89 -3.85
CA LEU A 281 -1.04 -5.25 -4.20
C LEU A 281 -1.34 -5.34 -5.70
N VAL A 282 -0.34 -5.10 -6.56
CA VAL A 282 -0.45 -5.27 -8.02
C VAL A 282 -0.76 -6.73 -8.38
N ASN A 283 -0.06 -7.69 -7.79
CA ASN A 283 -0.28 -9.11 -8.06
C ASN A 283 -1.66 -9.60 -7.61
N SER A 284 -2.20 -9.03 -6.52
CA SER A 284 -3.56 -9.35 -6.05
C SER A 284 -4.65 -8.98 -7.08
N GLN A 285 -4.38 -8.00 -7.96
CA GLN A 285 -5.29 -7.66 -9.05
C GLN A 285 -5.31 -8.77 -10.09
N ILE A 286 -4.14 -9.26 -10.51
CA ILE A 286 -4.00 -10.30 -11.56
C ILE A 286 -4.72 -11.59 -11.16
N ALA A 287 -4.54 -12.04 -9.91
CA ALA A 287 -5.19 -13.24 -9.38
C ALA A 287 -6.72 -13.16 -9.42
N SER A 288 -7.29 -11.94 -9.34
CA SER A 288 -8.74 -11.73 -9.41
C SER A 288 -9.31 -11.95 -10.82
N TYR A 289 -8.50 -11.89 -11.89
CA TYR A 289 -8.94 -12.12 -13.27
C TYR A 289 -8.86 -13.59 -13.71
N GLY A 290 -7.94 -14.36 -13.13
CA GLY A 290 -7.74 -15.78 -13.50
C GLY A 290 -8.89 -16.70 -13.07
N SER A 291 -9.67 -16.29 -12.07
CA SER A 291 -10.76 -17.12 -11.54
C SER A 291 -12.08 -17.03 -12.33
N SER A 292 -12.17 -16.17 -13.35
CA SER A 292 -13.36 -16.00 -14.19
C SER A 292 -13.37 -16.82 -15.49
N ALA A 293 -12.30 -17.55 -15.82
CA ALA A 293 -12.18 -18.27 -17.10
C ALA A 293 -12.49 -19.78 -17.05
N ALA A 294 -12.76 -20.35 -15.87
CA ALA A 294 -13.09 -21.77 -15.70
C ALA A 294 -14.48 -21.95 -15.10
N GLY A 295 -15.52 -21.63 -15.87
CA GLY A 295 -16.90 -21.71 -15.39
C GLY A 295 -17.95 -21.65 -16.49
N SER A 296 -17.69 -22.28 -17.65
CA SER A 296 -18.72 -22.54 -18.66
C SER A 296 -18.88 -24.05 -18.82
N GLY A 297 -19.77 -24.63 -18.02
CA GLY A 297 -20.15 -26.04 -18.07
C GLY A 297 -21.57 -26.22 -17.57
N THR A 298 -22.53 -26.02 -18.48
CA THR A 298 -23.89 -26.60 -18.54
C THR A 298 -24.65 -26.81 -17.23
N ALA A 299 -25.72 -26.01 -17.06
CA ALA A 299 -26.78 -26.19 -16.09
C ALA A 299 -27.55 -27.52 -16.28
N THR A 300 -27.89 -28.19 -15.18
CA THR A 300 -29.25 -28.71 -14.93
C THR A 300 -29.52 -28.79 -13.41
N PRO A 301 -30.78 -28.60 -12.97
CA PRO A 301 -31.09 -28.14 -11.61
C PRO A 301 -31.63 -29.28 -10.72
N ASN A 302 -31.34 -29.26 -9.42
CA ASN A 302 -32.30 -29.79 -8.46
C ASN A 302 -32.27 -29.11 -7.07
N LYS A 303 -33.38 -28.43 -6.81
CA LYS A 303 -34.11 -28.17 -5.55
C LYS A 303 -33.39 -28.30 -4.19
N ALA A 304 -33.19 -27.13 -3.59
CA ALA A 304 -33.75 -26.63 -2.32
C ALA A 304 -34.14 -27.58 -1.16
N GLY A 305 -33.71 -27.17 0.05
CA GLY A 305 -34.29 -27.51 1.37
C GLY A 305 -33.20 -27.73 2.43
N ALA A 306 -32.63 -26.71 3.07
CA ALA A 306 -33.11 -25.98 4.26
C ALA A 306 -32.96 -26.73 5.60
N SER A 307 -32.31 -26.04 6.56
CA SER A 307 -32.29 -26.23 8.04
C SER A 307 -31.63 -27.52 8.57
N ALA A 308 -31.22 -27.67 9.82
CA ALA A 308 -30.75 -26.85 10.94
C ALA A 308 -30.53 -27.86 12.09
N SER A 309 -29.48 -27.68 12.90
CA SER A 309 -29.34 -28.12 14.31
C SER A 309 -29.84 -29.50 14.80
N SER A 310 -28.94 -30.16 15.54
CA SER A 310 -29.14 -30.70 16.91
C SER A 310 -28.94 -32.21 17.13
N SER A 311 -27.90 -32.50 17.92
CA SER A 311 -27.77 -33.44 19.04
C SER A 311 -28.59 -34.74 19.13
N SER A 312 -27.82 -35.81 19.38
CA SER A 312 -27.96 -36.83 20.44
C SER A 312 -28.40 -38.26 20.07
N ALA A 313 -27.80 -39.19 20.84
CA ALA A 313 -28.15 -40.60 21.11
C ALA A 313 -27.58 -41.71 20.19
N ALA A 314 -26.73 -42.55 20.82
CA ALA A 314 -26.38 -43.93 20.46
C ALA A 314 -27.57 -44.90 20.81
N PRO A 315 -27.53 -46.26 20.66
CA PRO A 315 -26.38 -47.17 20.40
C PRO A 315 -26.63 -48.47 19.56
N SER A 316 -25.53 -49.20 19.31
CA SER A 316 -25.37 -50.69 19.20
C SER A 316 -25.71 -51.49 17.91
N GLN A 317 -24.70 -52.22 17.39
CA GLN A 317 -24.60 -53.70 17.20
C GLN A 317 -23.29 -54.02 16.43
N GLN A 318 -22.22 -54.62 17.02
CA GLN A 318 -21.86 -56.07 17.08
C GLN A 318 -21.88 -56.77 15.69
N GLN A 319 -20.93 -57.59 15.20
CA GLN A 319 -19.77 -58.38 15.71
C GLN A 319 -19.09 -59.01 14.44
N GLN A 320 -17.77 -59.24 14.25
CA GLN A 320 -16.90 -60.38 14.68
C GLN A 320 -15.54 -60.27 13.90
N GLN A 321 -14.35 -60.23 14.54
CA GLN A 321 -13.29 -61.29 14.71
C GLN A 321 -12.68 -61.87 13.40
N GLN A 322 -11.35 -61.94 13.15
CA GLN A 322 -10.20 -62.57 13.85
C GLN A 322 -8.82 -61.95 13.41
N GLN A 323 -7.86 -61.66 14.32
CA GLN A 323 -6.52 -62.32 14.60
C GLN A 323 -5.60 -62.60 13.38
N GLN A 324 -4.26 -62.44 13.33
CA GLN A 324 -3.13 -62.13 14.24
C GLN A 324 -1.87 -61.85 13.36
N GLY A 325 -0.88 -61.06 13.83
CA GLY A 325 0.56 -61.29 13.53
C GLY A 325 1.38 -60.25 12.75
N GLY A 326 2.42 -59.68 13.39
CA GLY A 326 3.79 -59.61 12.83
C GLY A 326 4.22 -58.45 11.93
N SER A 327 4.85 -57.44 12.54
CA SER A 327 6.08 -56.70 12.11
C SER A 327 6.28 -56.16 10.68
N SER A 328 6.58 -54.85 10.68
CA SER A 328 7.58 -54.12 9.87
C SER A 328 7.19 -53.57 8.50
N SER A 329 7.78 -52.38 8.25
CA SER A 329 8.04 -51.69 6.99
C SER A 329 7.03 -50.66 6.49
N SER A 330 7.66 -49.58 6.07
CA SER A 330 7.17 -48.31 5.54
C SER A 330 6.54 -48.43 4.15
N ALA A 331 5.39 -47.78 3.99
CA ALA A 331 4.91 -47.13 2.76
C ALA A 331 3.77 -46.19 3.22
N GLY A 332 3.78 -44.90 2.91
CA GLY A 332 3.84 -44.35 1.56
C GLY A 332 2.40 -44.12 1.10
N ASN A 333 1.83 -42.95 1.40
CA ASN A 333 0.57 -42.53 0.78
C ASN A 333 0.75 -41.18 0.11
N SER A 334 0.73 -41.28 -1.22
CA SER A 334 0.77 -40.24 -2.23
C SER A 334 -0.44 -39.32 -2.12
N ALA A 335 -0.19 -38.02 -1.98
CA ALA A 335 -1.12 -36.98 -2.38
C ALA A 335 -0.76 -36.55 -3.81
N LEU A 336 -1.80 -36.36 -4.61
CA LEU A 336 -1.78 -36.18 -6.06
C LEU A 336 -1.07 -34.88 -6.46
N ASN A 337 0.01 -34.99 -7.23
CA ASN A 337 0.69 -33.87 -7.87
C ASN A 337 -0.21 -33.22 -8.92
N ALA A 338 -0.48 -31.92 -8.76
CA ALA A 338 -0.89 -31.05 -9.87
C ALA A 338 0.34 -30.66 -10.70
N PRO A 339 0.25 -30.51 -12.03
CA PRO A 339 1.42 -30.29 -12.86
C PRO A 339 1.92 -28.85 -12.75
N SER A 340 3.18 -28.71 -12.36
CA SER A 340 3.96 -27.48 -12.46
C SER A 340 4.34 -27.23 -13.92
N SER A 341 3.69 -26.24 -14.56
CA SER A 341 4.14 -25.69 -15.84
C SER A 341 5.30 -24.73 -15.62
N SER A 342 6.52 -25.21 -15.84
CA SER A 342 7.71 -24.39 -15.98
C SER A 342 7.73 -23.76 -17.37
N ASN A 343 7.65 -22.43 -17.42
CA ASN A 343 8.18 -21.68 -18.55
C ASN A 343 8.75 -20.35 -18.05
N GLY A 344 10.04 -20.14 -18.31
CA GLY A 344 10.78 -18.98 -17.85
C GLY A 344 10.27 -17.69 -18.48
N GLN A 345 9.70 -16.82 -17.66
CA GLN A 345 9.59 -15.39 -17.92
C GLN A 345 9.61 -14.63 -16.59
N SER A 346 10.47 -13.62 -16.54
CA SER A 346 10.78 -12.77 -15.39
C SER A 346 9.53 -12.15 -14.76
N GLY A 347 9.22 -12.56 -13.53
CA GLY A 347 8.12 -12.02 -12.73
C GLY A 347 7.69 -12.98 -11.62
N VAL A 348 8.61 -13.34 -10.72
CA VAL A 348 8.26 -14.17 -9.54
C VAL A 348 7.46 -13.29 -8.58
N GLY A 349 6.13 -13.34 -8.68
CA GLY A 349 5.26 -12.72 -7.70
C GLY A 349 5.32 -13.49 -6.39
N VAL A 350 5.51 -12.80 -5.26
CA VAL A 350 5.42 -13.41 -3.93
C VAL A 350 3.97 -13.86 -3.70
N ALA A 351 3.77 -15.15 -3.44
CA ALA A 351 2.47 -15.68 -3.07
C ALA A 351 2.18 -15.34 -1.61
N VAL A 352 1.01 -14.75 -1.34
CA VAL A 352 0.50 -14.53 0.02
C VAL A 352 -0.66 -15.50 0.24
N ASN A 353 -0.60 -16.31 1.30
CA ASN A 353 -1.65 -17.28 1.67
C ASN A 353 -2.91 -16.61 2.24
N LEU A 354 -3.45 -15.61 1.55
CA LEU A 354 -4.65 -14.88 1.92
C LEU A 354 -5.59 -14.76 0.72
N SER A 355 -6.89 -14.67 0.98
CA SER A 355 -7.83 -14.28 -0.09
C SER A 355 -7.41 -12.92 -0.69
N PRO A 356 -7.59 -12.67 -1.99
CA PRO A 356 -7.16 -11.42 -2.62
C PRO A 356 -7.70 -10.17 -1.90
N ALA A 357 -8.96 -10.19 -1.45
CA ALA A 357 -9.57 -9.09 -0.70
C ALA A 357 -8.97 -8.91 0.72
N GLN A 358 -8.48 -9.97 1.35
CA GLN A 358 -7.80 -9.87 2.64
C GLN A 358 -6.38 -9.32 2.48
N ALA A 359 -5.64 -9.79 1.46
CA ALA A 359 -4.32 -9.27 1.13
C ALA A 359 -4.38 -7.78 0.76
N GLN A 360 -5.35 -7.39 -0.08
CA GLN A 360 -5.62 -5.97 -0.40
C GLN A 360 -5.87 -5.17 0.87
N TYR A 361 -6.76 -5.64 1.75
CA TYR A 361 -7.08 -4.92 2.98
C TYR A 361 -5.85 -4.69 3.87
N GLN A 362 -5.07 -5.72 4.18
CA GLN A 362 -3.89 -5.63 5.05
C GLN A 362 -2.78 -4.75 4.45
N VAL A 363 -2.49 -4.93 3.17
CA VAL A 363 -1.49 -4.10 2.48
C VAL A 363 -1.91 -2.64 2.47
N ILE A 364 -3.17 -2.34 2.16
CA ILE A 364 -3.70 -0.96 2.14
C ILE A 364 -3.75 -0.39 3.56
N LEU A 365 -4.03 -1.21 4.57
CA LEU A 365 -3.97 -0.82 5.98
C LEU A 365 -2.57 -0.31 6.37
N SER A 366 -1.51 -0.93 5.86
CA SER A 366 -0.13 -0.43 6.07
C SER A 366 0.05 1.00 5.52
N PHE A 367 -0.45 1.28 4.31
CA PHE A 367 -0.40 2.62 3.72
C PHE A 367 -1.31 3.62 4.43
N TRP A 368 -2.48 3.19 4.89
CA TRP A 368 -3.36 4.00 5.72
C TRP A 368 -2.68 4.42 7.02
N LEU A 369 -2.03 3.49 7.73
CA LEU A 369 -1.28 3.79 8.96
C LEU A 369 -0.13 4.78 8.70
N LEU A 370 0.60 4.62 7.60
CA LEU A 370 1.66 5.54 7.19
C LEU A 370 1.14 6.94 6.86
N SER A 371 -0.04 7.04 6.24
CA SER A 371 -0.63 8.31 5.80
C SER A 371 -1.01 9.28 6.93
N PHE A 372 -0.93 8.87 8.21
CA PHE A 372 -1.19 9.76 9.34
C PHE A 372 -0.07 10.79 9.59
N ASP A 373 1.12 10.54 9.07
CA ASP A 373 2.23 11.49 9.08
C ASP A 373 2.19 12.36 7.81
N ALA A 374 2.33 13.69 7.97
CA ALA A 374 2.15 14.63 6.87
C ALA A 374 3.27 14.57 5.82
N ASP A 375 4.54 14.36 6.24
CA ASP A 375 5.65 14.22 5.31
C ASP A 375 5.51 12.93 4.50
N ILE A 376 5.17 11.84 5.18
CA ILE A 376 4.91 10.55 4.54
C ILE A 376 3.75 10.68 3.55
N ALA A 377 2.61 11.25 3.98
CA ALA A 377 1.42 11.44 3.15
C ALA A 377 1.69 12.26 1.89
N ALA A 378 2.53 13.30 1.96
CA ALA A 378 2.89 14.12 0.79
C ALA A 378 3.68 13.33 -0.27
N ASN A 379 4.43 12.31 0.16
CA ASN A 379 5.39 11.61 -0.67
C ASN A 379 4.95 10.20 -1.09
N LEU A 380 3.95 9.61 -0.41
CA LEU A 380 3.47 8.25 -0.69
C LEU A 380 3.08 8.05 -2.15
N ASN A 381 2.26 8.96 -2.70
CA ASN A 381 1.85 8.85 -4.09
C ASN A 381 3.01 9.08 -5.06
N VAL A 382 3.85 10.10 -4.81
CA VAL A 382 5.00 10.43 -5.67
C VAL A 382 5.97 9.26 -5.79
N LYS A 383 6.25 8.56 -4.69
CA LYS A 383 7.22 7.45 -4.67
C LYS A 383 6.64 6.12 -5.18
N PHE A 384 5.36 5.85 -4.90
CA PHE A 384 4.79 4.51 -5.12
C PHE A 384 3.66 4.45 -6.14
N GLY A 385 3.13 5.59 -6.60
CA GLY A 385 1.95 5.62 -7.47
C GLY A 385 0.72 5.02 -6.79
N ILE A 386 0.58 5.23 -5.47
CA ILE A 386 -0.44 4.55 -4.67
C ILE A 386 -1.86 4.98 -5.06
N VAL A 387 -2.07 6.24 -5.48
CA VAL A 387 -3.41 6.76 -5.76
C VAL A 387 -4.07 6.08 -6.98
N PRO A 388 -3.44 6.03 -8.17
CA PRO A 388 -3.98 5.29 -9.31
C PRO A 388 -4.24 3.82 -8.99
N LEU A 389 -3.30 3.18 -8.26
CA LEU A 389 -3.42 1.78 -7.87
C LEU A 389 -4.66 1.56 -7.00
N LEU A 390 -4.84 2.34 -5.93
CA LEU A 390 -6.03 2.23 -5.06
C LEU A 390 -7.33 2.57 -5.79
N ALA A 391 -7.29 3.51 -6.75
CA ALA A 391 -8.45 3.85 -7.58
C ALA A 391 -8.94 2.63 -8.38
N ASP A 392 -8.01 1.92 -9.03
CA ASP A 392 -8.33 0.72 -9.80
C ASP A 392 -8.89 -0.41 -8.94
N ILE A 393 -8.35 -0.57 -7.73
CA ILE A 393 -8.85 -1.55 -6.75
C ILE A 393 -10.26 -1.18 -6.31
N ALA A 394 -10.51 0.09 -5.95
CA ALA A 394 -11.81 0.55 -5.50
C ALA A 394 -12.90 0.36 -6.58
N ARG A 395 -12.57 0.56 -7.86
CA ARG A 395 -13.50 0.31 -8.98
C ARG A 395 -13.95 -1.16 -9.08
N ARG A 396 -13.10 -2.10 -8.64
CA ARG A 396 -13.33 -3.56 -8.77
C ARG A 396 -13.71 -4.22 -7.44
N ALA A 397 -13.51 -3.52 -6.33
CA ALA A 397 -13.72 -4.06 -5.00
C ALA A 397 -15.19 -4.44 -4.77
N VAL A 398 -15.40 -5.69 -4.37
CA VAL A 398 -16.73 -6.22 -3.97
C VAL A 398 -16.90 -6.18 -2.46
N LYS A 399 -15.81 -6.22 -1.70
CA LYS A 399 -15.84 -6.29 -0.24
C LYS A 399 -15.80 -4.87 0.36
N GLU A 400 -16.80 -4.54 1.19
CA GLU A 400 -16.93 -3.23 1.85
C GLU A 400 -15.65 -2.84 2.62
N LYS A 401 -15.04 -3.79 3.34
CA LYS A 401 -13.78 -3.54 4.08
C LYS A 401 -12.64 -2.98 3.22
N VAL A 402 -12.56 -3.38 1.94
CA VAL A 402 -11.52 -2.90 1.01
C VAL A 402 -11.84 -1.47 0.56
N ILE A 403 -13.12 -1.19 0.27
CA ILE A 403 -13.57 0.16 -0.09
C ILE A 403 -13.37 1.12 1.08
N ARG A 404 -13.74 0.70 2.30
CA ARG A 404 -13.52 1.45 3.54
C ARG A 404 -12.06 1.87 3.67
N ILE A 405 -11.12 0.92 3.70
CA ILE A 405 -9.71 1.26 3.95
C ILE A 405 -9.11 2.12 2.83
N ILE A 406 -9.56 1.96 1.58
CA ILE A 406 -9.13 2.82 0.47
C ILE A 406 -9.61 4.26 0.67
N PHE A 407 -10.89 4.47 0.95
CA PHE A 407 -11.44 5.82 1.13
C PHE A 407 -10.94 6.49 2.42
N SER A 408 -10.72 5.72 3.49
CA SER A 408 -10.03 6.23 4.68
C SER A 408 -8.59 6.66 4.36
N THR A 409 -7.90 5.95 3.45
CA THR A 409 -6.55 6.34 2.98
C THR A 409 -6.61 7.63 2.17
N PHE A 410 -7.52 7.74 1.20
CA PHE A 410 -7.71 8.96 0.42
C PHE A 410 -8.06 10.17 1.28
N LYS A 411 -8.98 10.01 2.24
CA LYS A 411 -9.33 11.04 3.21
C LYS A 411 -8.11 11.51 3.99
N ASN A 412 -7.29 10.59 4.49
CA ASN A 412 -6.11 10.95 5.27
C ASN A 412 -5.05 11.66 4.43
N LEU A 413 -4.79 11.18 3.20
CA LEU A 413 -3.88 11.84 2.25
C LEU A 413 -4.32 13.28 1.95
N LEU A 414 -5.62 13.51 1.72
CA LEU A 414 -6.19 14.83 1.50
C LEU A 414 -6.17 15.72 2.74
N THR A 415 -6.37 15.15 3.93
CA THR A 415 -6.35 15.90 5.20
C THR A 415 -4.93 16.33 5.56
N LYS A 416 -3.92 15.48 5.30
CA LYS A 416 -2.54 15.67 5.74
C LYS A 416 -1.68 16.43 4.74
N ALA A 417 -1.88 16.19 3.45
CA ALA A 417 -1.12 16.83 2.37
C ALA A 417 -2.01 17.03 1.14
N PRO A 418 -3.00 17.95 1.19
CA PRO A 418 -3.96 18.16 0.11
C PRO A 418 -3.27 18.59 -1.18
N ASP A 419 -2.28 19.48 -1.13
CA ASP A 419 -1.67 20.05 -2.34
C ASP A 419 -0.85 19.01 -3.12
N ALA A 420 -0.23 18.05 -2.41
CA ALA A 420 0.51 16.96 -3.03
C ALA A 420 -0.39 15.87 -3.61
N ASN A 421 -1.55 15.63 -2.99
CA ASN A 421 -2.38 14.46 -3.29
C ASN A 421 -3.61 14.79 -4.16
N ALA A 422 -4.26 15.94 -3.97
CA ALA A 422 -5.49 16.30 -4.68
C ALA A 422 -5.35 16.24 -6.22
N PRO A 423 -4.27 16.72 -6.86
CA PRO A 423 -4.10 16.59 -8.32
C PRO A 423 -4.15 15.13 -8.78
N ALA A 424 -3.44 14.24 -8.09
CA ALA A 424 -3.40 12.82 -8.42
C ALA A 424 -4.75 12.13 -8.22
N LEU A 425 -5.51 12.49 -7.17
CA LEU A 425 -6.85 11.95 -6.92
C LEU A 425 -7.86 12.45 -7.97
N ILE A 426 -7.76 13.71 -8.39
CA ILE A 426 -8.59 14.27 -9.47
C ILE A 426 -8.28 13.55 -10.79
N GLY A 427 -6.99 13.47 -11.17
CA GLY A 427 -6.56 12.78 -12.39
C GLY A 427 -6.93 11.29 -12.41
N SER A 428 -6.96 10.63 -11.26
CA SER A 428 -7.41 9.22 -11.13
C SER A 428 -8.93 9.04 -11.12
N ARG A 429 -9.69 10.12 -11.34
CA ARG A 429 -11.16 10.17 -11.34
C ARG A 429 -11.80 9.68 -10.03
N ILE A 430 -11.19 10.04 -8.90
CA ILE A 430 -11.72 9.66 -7.57
C ILE A 430 -13.04 10.38 -7.26
N LEU A 431 -13.20 11.64 -7.67
CA LEU A 431 -14.44 12.38 -7.43
C LEU A 431 -15.66 11.70 -8.07
N PRO A 432 -15.71 11.42 -9.39
CA PRO A 432 -16.82 10.65 -9.99
C PRO A 432 -17.00 9.25 -9.40
N LEU A 433 -15.90 8.57 -9.05
CA LEU A 433 -15.96 7.25 -8.42
C LEU A 433 -16.64 7.33 -7.05
N SER A 434 -16.31 8.34 -6.25
CA SER A 434 -16.90 8.54 -4.93
C SER A 434 -18.40 8.85 -5.02
N GLU A 435 -18.85 9.63 -6.00
CA GLU A 435 -20.28 9.89 -6.26
C GLU A 435 -21.03 8.61 -6.64
N THR A 436 -20.42 7.80 -7.51
CA THR A 436 -20.97 6.50 -7.93
C THR A 436 -21.09 5.53 -6.74
N LEU A 437 -20.11 5.54 -5.83
CA LEU A 437 -20.13 4.71 -4.64
C LEU A 437 -21.12 5.24 -3.59
N ALA A 438 -21.25 6.56 -3.43
CA ALA A 438 -22.21 7.18 -2.52
C ALA A 438 -23.68 6.96 -2.92
N ALA A 439 -23.95 6.70 -4.21
CA ALA A 439 -25.29 6.32 -4.66
C ALA A 439 -25.71 4.90 -4.22
N ARG A 440 -24.78 4.08 -3.71
CA ARG A 440 -25.04 2.74 -3.19
C ARG A 440 -25.42 2.82 -1.70
N LYS A 441 -26.10 1.79 -1.20
CA LYS A 441 -26.35 1.62 0.24
C LYS A 441 -25.21 0.83 0.86
N TRP A 442 -24.64 1.33 1.95
CA TRP A 442 -23.56 0.68 2.69
C TRP A 442 -24.06 0.18 4.03
N SER A 443 -23.45 -0.89 4.54
CA SER A 443 -23.71 -1.37 5.90
C SER A 443 -22.81 -0.71 6.95
N ASP A 444 -21.66 -0.19 6.49
CA ASP A 444 -20.65 0.49 7.31
C ASP A 444 -20.78 2.02 7.15
N GLU A 445 -21.14 2.71 8.24
CA GLU A 445 -21.36 4.16 8.27
C GLU A 445 -20.08 4.95 7.95
N ASP A 446 -18.90 4.40 8.30
CA ASP A 446 -17.60 5.05 8.05
C ASP A 446 -17.35 5.24 6.55
N ILE A 447 -17.90 4.35 5.70
CA ILE A 447 -17.77 4.46 4.25
C ILE A 447 -18.50 5.71 3.74
N GLU A 448 -19.73 5.94 4.21
CA GLU A 448 -20.53 7.10 3.80
C GLU A 448 -19.88 8.40 4.24
N GLU A 449 -19.37 8.45 5.47
CA GLU A 449 -18.63 9.60 6.00
C GLU A 449 -17.35 9.89 5.21
N ASP A 450 -16.54 8.86 4.93
CA ASP A 450 -15.28 9.01 4.20
C ASP A 450 -15.51 9.40 2.73
N LEU A 451 -16.51 8.83 2.07
CA LEU A 451 -16.90 9.21 0.71
C LEU A 451 -17.27 10.69 0.63
N LYS A 452 -18.12 11.15 1.56
CA LYS A 452 -18.55 12.55 1.61
C LYS A 452 -17.39 13.50 1.88
N ALA A 453 -16.53 13.17 2.84
CA ALA A 453 -15.35 13.98 3.16
C ALA A 453 -14.41 14.13 1.96
N VAL A 454 -14.16 13.03 1.22
CA VAL A 454 -13.34 13.07 0.00
C VAL A 454 -14.01 13.91 -1.09
N GLN A 455 -15.33 13.77 -1.30
CA GLN A 455 -16.08 14.56 -2.28
C GLN A 455 -15.98 16.06 -2.01
N GLU A 456 -16.18 16.48 -0.76
CA GLU A 456 -16.16 17.89 -0.37
C GLU A 456 -14.79 18.51 -0.68
N VAL A 457 -13.70 17.89 -0.22
CA VAL A 457 -12.34 18.40 -0.42
C VAL A 457 -11.95 18.43 -1.90
N LEU A 458 -12.23 17.35 -2.65
CA LEU A 458 -11.89 17.30 -4.08
C LEU A 458 -12.72 18.29 -4.90
N SER A 459 -14.01 18.47 -4.58
CA SER A 459 -14.87 19.43 -5.28
C SER A 459 -14.43 20.87 -5.03
N GLU A 460 -13.98 21.19 -3.81
CA GLU A 460 -13.42 22.50 -3.49
C GLU A 460 -12.09 22.73 -4.21
N ARG A 461 -11.19 21.75 -4.16
CA ARG A 461 -9.87 21.84 -4.81
C ARG A 461 -9.97 21.93 -6.33
N LEU A 462 -10.89 21.20 -6.95
CA LEU A 462 -11.14 21.28 -8.39
C LEU A 462 -11.57 22.69 -8.84
N LYS A 463 -12.36 23.38 -8.02
CA LYS A 463 -12.76 24.78 -8.27
C LYS A 463 -11.58 25.75 -8.13
N TRP A 464 -10.61 25.44 -7.28
CA TRP A 464 -9.44 26.28 -7.03
C TRP A 464 -8.31 26.04 -8.04
N MET A 465 -8.11 24.79 -8.48
CA MET A 465 -7.06 24.38 -9.43
C MET A 465 -7.40 24.68 -10.90
N SER A 466 -8.61 25.08 -11.25
CA SER A 466 -8.99 25.40 -12.63
C SER A 466 -9.02 26.91 -12.88
N THR A 467 -7.91 27.60 -12.57
CA THR A 467 -7.82 29.04 -12.84
C THR A 467 -7.64 29.29 -14.34
N TYR A 468 -8.26 30.37 -14.84
CA TYR A 468 -8.10 30.76 -16.24
C TYR A 468 -6.64 31.10 -16.58
N ASP A 469 -5.89 31.63 -15.61
CA ASP A 469 -4.50 32.05 -15.80
C ASP A 469 -3.55 30.87 -15.98
N GLU A 470 -3.80 29.74 -15.32
CA GLU A 470 -3.04 28.51 -15.50
C GLU A 470 -3.29 27.89 -16.88
N TYR A 471 -4.55 27.85 -17.33
CA TYR A 471 -4.90 27.47 -18.70
C TYR A 471 -4.22 28.36 -19.75
N VAL A 472 -4.23 29.68 -19.55
CA VAL A 472 -3.57 30.64 -20.46
C VAL A 472 -2.05 30.45 -20.45
N SER A 473 -1.45 30.12 -19.29
CA SER A 473 -0.01 29.85 -19.20
C SER A 473 0.41 28.64 -20.05
N GLU A 474 -0.41 27.59 -20.12
CA GLU A 474 -0.19 26.46 -21.04
C GLU A 474 -0.39 26.82 -22.51
N LEU A 475 -1.38 27.66 -22.83
CA LEU A 475 -1.56 28.15 -24.20
C LEU A 475 -0.36 28.96 -24.68
N ILE A 476 0.21 29.80 -23.81
CA ILE A 476 1.39 30.62 -24.12
C ILE A 476 2.63 29.73 -24.29
N SER A 477 2.81 28.72 -23.44
CA SER A 477 3.94 27.79 -23.56
C SER A 477 3.84 26.93 -24.82
N GLY A 478 2.61 26.64 -25.27
CA GLY A 478 2.33 25.72 -26.37
C GLY A 478 2.47 24.25 -25.99
N GLU A 479 2.73 23.97 -24.71
CA GLU A 479 2.90 22.64 -24.11
C GLU A 479 1.70 22.37 -23.19
N LEU A 480 0.60 21.93 -23.79
CA LEU A 480 -0.64 21.57 -23.09
C LEU A 480 -0.52 20.19 -22.45
N SER A 481 -1.06 20.01 -21.25
CA SER A 481 -1.12 18.71 -20.55
C SER A 481 -2.53 18.34 -20.08
N TRP A 482 -2.87 17.05 -20.19
CA TRP A 482 -4.09 16.49 -19.58
C TRP A 482 -4.05 16.52 -18.04
N ASP A 483 -2.90 16.81 -17.45
CA ASP A 483 -2.75 17.01 -16.01
C ASP A 483 -3.50 18.27 -15.53
N ASN A 484 -3.75 19.23 -16.42
CA ASN A 484 -4.56 20.40 -16.12
C ASN A 484 -6.05 20.09 -16.28
N PRO A 485 -6.84 20.14 -15.19
CA PRO A 485 -8.26 19.78 -15.23
C PRO A 485 -9.10 20.75 -16.07
N ALA A 486 -8.60 21.96 -16.39
CA ALA A 486 -9.32 22.95 -17.18
C ALA A 486 -9.79 22.39 -18.54
N HIS A 487 -9.00 21.52 -19.18
CA HIS A 487 -9.32 20.95 -20.48
C HIS A 487 -10.60 20.08 -20.43
N GLU A 488 -10.79 19.26 -19.40
CA GLU A 488 -11.92 18.32 -19.32
C GLU A 488 -13.21 18.93 -18.73
N LEU A 489 -13.10 19.97 -17.88
CA LEU A 489 -14.22 20.48 -17.06
C LEU A 489 -15.22 21.39 -17.81
N ASP A 490 -16.46 20.92 -17.97
CA ASP A 490 -17.54 21.72 -18.57
C ASP A 490 -17.81 23.04 -17.84
N ASP A 491 -17.75 23.05 -16.50
CA ASP A 491 -18.00 24.26 -15.71
C ASP A 491 -16.88 25.31 -15.84
N PHE A 492 -15.66 24.89 -16.18
CA PHE A 492 -14.59 25.81 -16.57
C PHE A 492 -14.96 26.50 -17.89
N TRP A 493 -15.33 25.71 -18.91
CA TRP A 493 -15.68 26.23 -20.23
C TRP A 493 -16.95 27.09 -20.22
N LYS A 494 -18.00 26.72 -19.46
CA LYS A 494 -19.20 27.56 -19.29
C LYS A 494 -18.89 28.98 -18.78
N LYS A 495 -17.87 29.12 -17.93
CA LYS A 495 -17.50 30.40 -17.30
C LYS A 495 -16.44 31.18 -18.09
N ASN A 496 -15.57 30.47 -18.80
CA ASN A 496 -14.36 31.06 -19.38
C ASN A 496 -14.33 31.02 -20.91
N ALA A 497 -15.24 30.31 -21.59
CA ALA A 497 -15.22 30.22 -23.06
C ALA A 497 -15.39 31.58 -23.75
N GLU A 498 -16.13 32.53 -23.17
CA GLU A 498 -16.23 33.89 -23.71
C GLU A 498 -14.88 34.64 -23.66
N LYS A 499 -14.10 34.41 -22.60
CA LYS A 499 -12.79 35.06 -22.41
C LYS A 499 -11.78 34.72 -23.49
N LEU A 500 -11.89 33.56 -24.14
CA LEU A 500 -11.02 33.23 -25.29
C LEU A 500 -11.18 34.21 -26.47
N THR A 501 -12.32 34.90 -26.55
CA THR A 501 -12.62 35.87 -27.61
C THR A 501 -12.33 37.32 -27.23
N GLU A 502 -11.98 37.58 -25.97
CA GLU A 502 -11.54 38.89 -25.48
C GLU A 502 -10.15 39.25 -26.07
N ASN A 503 -9.76 40.53 -25.97
CA ASN A 503 -8.46 41.03 -26.45
C ASN A 503 -8.14 40.56 -27.88
N GLU A 504 -9.02 40.90 -28.82
CA GLU A 504 -8.92 40.49 -30.23
C GLU A 504 -8.83 38.96 -30.44
N SER A 505 -9.28 38.15 -29.49
CA SER A 505 -9.16 36.68 -29.52
C SER A 505 -7.70 36.18 -29.47
N GLU A 506 -6.80 36.88 -28.78
CA GLU A 506 -5.41 36.46 -28.55
C GLU A 506 -5.29 35.01 -28.06
N ASN A 507 -6.04 34.64 -27.02
CA ASN A 507 -6.00 33.29 -26.44
C ASN A 507 -6.55 32.23 -27.42
N LEU A 508 -7.60 32.55 -28.18
CA LEU A 508 -8.11 31.67 -29.22
C LEU A 508 -7.09 31.50 -30.37
N ARG A 509 -6.35 32.55 -30.73
CA ARG A 509 -5.29 32.47 -31.74
C ARG A 509 -4.12 31.61 -31.28
N LEU A 510 -3.74 31.65 -30.00
CA LEU A 510 -2.74 30.75 -29.44
C LEU A 510 -3.19 29.28 -29.57
N LEU A 511 -4.43 28.99 -29.18
CA LEU A 511 -5.03 27.66 -29.29
C LEU A 511 -5.06 27.16 -30.74
N VAL A 512 -5.52 27.99 -31.68
CA VAL A 512 -5.54 27.65 -33.11
C VAL A 512 -4.11 27.54 -33.67
N GLY A 513 -3.17 28.36 -33.19
CA GLY A 513 -1.76 28.34 -33.59
C GLY A 513 -1.05 27.01 -33.28
N ILE A 514 -1.46 26.30 -32.23
CA ILE A 514 -0.96 24.93 -31.93
C ILE A 514 -1.42 23.96 -33.03
N ILE A 515 -2.68 24.03 -33.44
CA ILE A 515 -3.27 23.21 -34.51
C ILE A 515 -2.64 23.54 -35.87
N GLU A 516 -2.37 24.82 -36.13
CA GLU A 516 -1.77 25.31 -37.37
C GLU A 516 -0.37 24.77 -37.62
N ARG A 517 0.46 24.77 -36.57
CA ARG A 517 1.82 24.22 -36.65
C ARG A 517 1.79 22.75 -37.06
N ALA A 518 0.94 21.97 -36.40
CA ALA A 518 0.75 20.55 -36.73
C ALA A 518 0.20 20.33 -38.15
N ALA A 519 -0.77 21.13 -38.58
CA ALA A 519 -1.34 21.02 -39.92
C ALA A 519 -0.33 21.36 -41.03
N SER A 520 0.66 22.22 -40.76
CA SER A 520 1.69 22.63 -41.73
C SER A 520 2.74 21.53 -41.99
N GLY A 521 2.89 20.56 -41.08
CA GLY A 521 3.75 19.38 -41.26
C GLY A 521 3.09 18.23 -42.05
N VAL A 522 1.77 18.28 -42.26
CA VAL A 522 1.00 17.25 -42.97
C VAL A 522 0.90 17.63 -44.45
N VAL A 523 1.80 17.10 -45.28
CA VAL A 523 1.71 17.23 -46.75
C VAL A 523 0.47 16.48 -47.22
N LEU A 524 -0.47 17.21 -47.84
CA LEU A 524 -1.66 16.66 -48.46
C LEU A 524 -1.27 16.01 -49.79
N ASP A 525 -1.38 14.69 -49.88
CA ASP A 525 -1.29 14.00 -51.16
C ASP A 525 -2.60 14.24 -51.93
N GLY A 526 -2.59 15.25 -52.81
CA GLY A 526 -3.64 15.51 -53.79
C GLY A 526 -4.35 16.86 -53.68
N ALA A 527 -3.73 17.91 -54.23
CA ALA A 527 -4.40 19.03 -54.91
C ALA A 527 -3.37 19.87 -55.70
N ASP A 528 -3.28 19.58 -56.99
CA ASP A 528 -2.90 20.39 -58.15
C ASP A 528 -2.10 21.72 -57.93
N GLY A 529 -0.87 21.73 -58.45
CA GLY A 529 -0.38 22.82 -59.29
C GLY A 529 0.32 24.02 -58.64
N SER A 530 1.59 23.87 -58.29
CA SER A 530 2.73 24.73 -58.73
C SER A 530 3.91 24.56 -57.76
N ALA A 531 4.82 23.67 -58.13
CA ALA A 531 6.12 23.59 -57.48
C ALA A 531 6.94 24.82 -57.88
N ALA A 532 7.04 25.79 -56.98
CA ALA A 532 8.15 26.73 -57.02
C ALA A 532 9.38 25.99 -56.47
N GLU A 533 10.27 25.61 -57.38
CA GLU A 533 11.60 25.09 -57.07
C GLU A 533 12.35 26.08 -56.18
N VAL A 534 12.91 25.60 -55.06
CA VAL A 534 13.98 26.30 -54.35
C VAL A 534 15.19 25.38 -54.34
N GLN A 535 16.24 25.88 -54.99
CA GLN A 535 17.54 25.24 -55.17
C GLN A 535 18.25 24.96 -53.85
N ASP A 536 18.91 23.81 -53.86
CA ASP A 536 19.86 23.32 -52.87
C ASP A 536 21.07 24.27 -52.72
N GLY A 537 21.45 24.56 -51.48
CA GLY A 537 22.47 25.57 -51.16
C GLY A 537 22.85 25.60 -49.69
N ALA A 538 23.58 24.58 -49.24
CA ALA A 538 24.60 24.61 -48.19
C ALA A 538 24.30 25.41 -46.89
N ASN A 539 23.80 24.71 -45.86
CA ASN A 539 24.49 24.62 -44.56
C ASN A 539 23.88 23.50 -43.68
N GLY A 540 24.73 22.59 -43.21
CA GLY A 540 24.36 21.32 -42.57
C GLY A 540 23.96 21.38 -41.10
N ASP A 541 23.42 22.50 -40.60
CA ASP A 541 23.12 22.69 -39.17
C ASP A 541 21.75 23.36 -38.95
N ALA A 542 20.63 22.68 -39.22
CA ALA A 542 19.29 23.01 -38.67
C ALA A 542 18.22 21.95 -39.02
N LYS A 543 18.49 20.66 -38.81
CA LYS A 543 17.43 19.63 -38.82
C LYS A 543 17.41 18.83 -37.52
N LEU A 544 17.39 19.54 -36.39
CA LEU A 544 16.62 19.05 -35.26
C LEU A 544 15.14 19.21 -35.65
N ALA A 545 14.56 18.13 -36.18
CA ALA A 545 13.11 18.03 -36.24
C ALA A 545 12.60 18.20 -34.79
N LEU A 546 12.04 19.37 -34.49
CA LEU A 546 11.19 19.58 -33.33
C LEU A 546 10.11 18.51 -33.44
N LYS A 547 10.22 17.49 -32.60
CA LYS A 547 9.23 16.44 -32.45
C LYS A 547 7.94 17.15 -32.04
N GLU A 548 6.97 17.26 -32.94
CA GLU A 548 5.69 17.87 -32.60
C GLU A 548 5.11 17.16 -31.37
N ASN A 549 4.73 17.93 -30.35
CA ASN A 549 4.06 17.39 -29.19
C ASN A 549 2.63 17.01 -29.60
N THR A 550 2.45 15.77 -30.05
CA THR A 550 1.16 15.23 -30.50
C THR A 550 0.10 15.28 -29.40
N THR A 551 0.50 15.18 -28.13
CA THR A 551 -0.39 15.33 -26.97
C THR A 551 -0.99 16.73 -26.91
N SER A 552 -0.19 17.78 -27.05
CA SER A 552 -0.69 19.15 -27.03
C SER A 552 -1.61 19.47 -28.22
N VAL A 553 -1.35 18.88 -29.39
CA VAL A 553 -2.24 18.99 -30.55
C VAL A 553 -3.59 18.31 -30.29
N ALA A 554 -3.59 17.12 -29.69
CA ALA A 554 -4.82 16.42 -29.32
C ALA A 554 -5.66 17.20 -28.30
N ILE A 555 -5.01 17.79 -27.28
CA ILE A 555 -5.66 18.67 -26.29
C ILE A 555 -6.21 19.92 -26.97
N ALA A 556 -5.45 20.57 -27.84
CA ALA A 556 -5.91 21.76 -28.54
C ALA A 556 -7.15 21.48 -29.40
N LEU A 557 -7.20 20.35 -30.11
CA LEU A 557 -8.38 19.90 -30.85
C LEU A 557 -9.58 19.67 -29.93
N HIS A 558 -9.36 19.00 -28.79
CA HIS A 558 -10.38 18.79 -27.77
C HIS A 558 -10.95 20.11 -27.23
N ASP A 559 -10.09 21.07 -26.93
CA ASP A 559 -10.44 22.38 -26.39
C ASP A 559 -11.20 23.25 -27.39
N VAL A 560 -10.81 23.21 -28.67
CA VAL A 560 -11.56 23.88 -29.74
C VAL A 560 -13.00 23.36 -29.81
N ARG A 561 -13.19 22.05 -29.65
CA ARG A 561 -14.53 21.45 -29.59
C ARG A 561 -15.31 21.95 -28.37
N LYS A 562 -14.70 21.98 -27.18
CA LYS A 562 -15.33 22.52 -25.96
C LYS A 562 -15.68 24.00 -26.11
N PHE A 563 -14.79 24.81 -26.67
CA PHE A 563 -15.03 26.22 -26.97
C PHE A 563 -16.26 26.40 -27.86
N VAL A 564 -16.40 25.63 -28.94
CA VAL A 564 -17.58 25.67 -29.82
C VAL A 564 -18.87 25.25 -29.11
N GLN A 565 -18.77 24.30 -28.18
CA GLN A 565 -19.91 23.83 -27.38
C GLN A 565 -20.38 24.86 -26.35
N PHE A 566 -19.49 25.70 -25.83
CA PHE A 566 -19.80 26.63 -24.74
C PHE A 566 -19.77 28.11 -25.14
N ASN A 567 -19.44 28.45 -26.39
CA ASN A 567 -19.50 29.80 -26.94
C ASN A 567 -20.39 29.85 -28.20
N GLU A 568 -21.49 30.62 -28.13
CA GLU A 568 -22.46 30.73 -29.24
C GLU A 568 -21.84 31.25 -30.55
N SER A 569 -20.83 32.11 -30.45
CA SER A 569 -20.10 32.67 -31.59
C SER A 569 -18.90 31.83 -32.03
N GLY A 570 -18.59 30.74 -31.31
CA GLY A 570 -17.34 29.99 -31.47
C GLY A 570 -17.12 29.45 -32.88
N LYS A 571 -18.16 28.94 -33.54
CA LYS A 571 -18.06 28.46 -34.94
C LYS A 571 -17.63 29.56 -35.91
N ARG A 572 -18.26 30.74 -35.79
CA ARG A 572 -17.96 31.89 -36.64
C ARG A 572 -16.53 32.38 -36.40
N ARG A 573 -16.09 32.43 -35.13
CA ARG A 573 -14.72 32.85 -34.78
C ARG A 573 -13.66 31.91 -35.34
N LEU A 574 -13.87 30.61 -35.28
CA LEU A 574 -12.95 29.62 -35.86
C LEU A 574 -12.92 29.68 -37.40
N GLU A 575 -14.04 30.02 -38.02
CA GLU A 575 -14.12 30.25 -39.47
C GLU A 575 -13.36 31.51 -39.89
N GLU A 576 -13.50 32.61 -39.14
CA GLU A 576 -12.73 33.85 -39.32
C GLU A 576 -11.21 33.61 -39.20
N LEU A 577 -10.77 32.66 -38.37
CA LEU A 577 -9.37 32.25 -38.22
C LEU A 577 -8.91 31.19 -39.23
N GLY A 578 -9.80 30.69 -40.10
CA GLY A 578 -9.49 29.63 -41.06
C GLY A 578 -9.18 28.26 -40.43
N ALA A 579 -9.47 28.07 -39.13
CA ALA A 579 -9.11 26.87 -38.37
C ALA A 579 -9.79 25.60 -38.91
N LYS A 580 -10.97 25.73 -39.52
CA LYS A 580 -11.77 24.60 -40.05
C LYS A 580 -10.99 23.73 -41.05
N VAL A 581 -10.30 24.36 -42.00
CA VAL A 581 -9.53 23.64 -43.04
C VAL A 581 -8.33 22.91 -42.41
N LYS A 582 -7.68 23.55 -41.44
CA LYS A 582 -6.52 23.01 -40.70
C LYS A 582 -6.92 21.82 -39.81
N ILE A 583 -8.08 21.88 -39.16
CA ILE A 583 -8.59 20.76 -38.37
C ILE A 583 -8.96 19.58 -39.28
N MET A 584 -9.50 19.83 -40.47
CA MET A 584 -9.84 18.79 -41.44
C MET A 584 -8.60 18.06 -41.98
N SER A 585 -7.48 18.74 -42.21
CA SER A 585 -6.24 18.08 -42.65
C SER A 585 -5.66 17.14 -41.59
N LEU A 586 -5.91 17.40 -40.30
CA LEU A 586 -5.44 16.54 -39.20
C LEU A 586 -6.27 15.25 -39.00
N MET A 587 -7.37 15.06 -39.74
CA MET A 587 -8.11 13.80 -39.73
C MET A 587 -7.33 12.62 -40.33
N SER A 588 -6.30 12.90 -41.12
CA SER A 588 -5.37 11.91 -41.67
C SER A 588 -4.03 11.88 -40.94
N HIS A 589 -3.92 12.49 -39.76
CA HIS A 589 -2.69 12.52 -38.98
C HIS A 589 -2.24 11.09 -38.57
N PRO A 590 -0.92 10.79 -38.55
CA PRO A 590 -0.40 9.47 -38.19
C PRO A 590 -0.66 9.06 -36.74
N ASP A 591 -0.72 10.03 -35.83
CA ASP A 591 -1.08 9.79 -34.42
C ASP A 591 -2.60 9.52 -34.27
N ALA A 592 -2.94 8.41 -33.62
CA ALA A 592 -4.31 7.93 -33.48
C ALA A 592 -5.18 8.86 -32.62
N GLU A 593 -4.61 9.49 -31.59
CA GLU A 593 -5.34 10.37 -30.67
C GLU A 593 -5.62 11.72 -31.34
N VAL A 594 -4.63 12.30 -32.03
CA VAL A 594 -4.83 13.51 -32.84
C VAL A 594 -5.92 13.29 -33.89
N LYS A 595 -5.87 12.16 -34.59
CA LYS A 595 -6.89 11.77 -35.57
C LYS A 595 -8.28 11.64 -34.95
N TYR A 596 -8.38 10.99 -33.79
CA TYR A 596 -9.63 10.82 -33.07
C TYR A 596 -10.23 12.17 -32.65
N GLN A 597 -9.43 13.05 -32.05
CA GLN A 597 -9.89 14.38 -31.62
C GLN A 597 -10.24 15.29 -32.81
N ALA A 598 -9.49 15.23 -33.91
CA ALA A 598 -9.80 15.97 -35.14
C ALA A 598 -11.16 15.54 -35.72
N LEU A 599 -11.40 14.24 -35.84
CA LEU A 599 -12.67 13.70 -36.36
C LEU A 599 -13.88 14.16 -35.54
N ASN A 600 -13.78 14.08 -34.21
CA ASN A 600 -14.84 14.52 -33.31
C ASN A 600 -15.08 16.03 -33.38
N THR A 601 -14.01 16.83 -33.50
CA THR A 601 -14.08 18.28 -33.62
C THR A 601 -14.77 18.70 -34.93
N VAL A 602 -14.41 18.06 -36.04
CA VAL A 602 -15.09 18.27 -37.34
C VAL A 602 -16.57 17.90 -37.27
N GLY A 603 -16.92 16.80 -36.58
CA GLY A 603 -18.31 16.41 -36.36
C GLY A 603 -19.13 17.52 -35.68
N VAL A 604 -18.58 18.16 -34.66
CA VAL A 604 -19.23 19.29 -33.98
C VAL A 604 -19.31 20.53 -34.88
N LEU A 605 -18.25 20.86 -35.62
CA LEU A 605 -18.23 21.99 -36.54
C LEU A 605 -19.28 21.87 -37.65
N LEU A 606 -19.43 20.68 -38.24
CA LEU A 606 -20.35 20.40 -39.36
C LEU A 606 -21.81 20.16 -38.94
N SER A 607 -22.07 19.86 -37.67
CA SER A 607 -23.45 19.66 -37.18
C SER A 607 -24.27 20.96 -37.19
N ALA A 608 -25.49 20.90 -37.76
CA ALA A 608 -26.39 22.07 -37.87
C ALA A 608 -27.16 22.38 -36.58
N SER A 609 -27.21 21.46 -35.61
CA SER A 609 -28.01 21.60 -34.38
C SER A 609 -27.27 21.02 -33.18
N TRP A 610 -26.80 21.89 -32.28
CA TRP A 610 -26.28 21.53 -30.96
C TRP A 610 -27.08 22.20 -29.83
N ARG A 611 -28.15 22.95 -30.17
CA ARG A 611 -29.08 23.46 -29.16
C ARG A 611 -29.88 22.30 -28.57
N THR A 612 -29.66 22.09 -27.27
CA THR A 612 -30.50 21.44 -26.26
C THR A 612 -30.70 19.92 -26.32
N GLN A 613 -30.05 19.20 -25.39
CA GLN A 613 -30.78 18.32 -24.48
C GLN A 613 -30.67 18.94 -23.07
N PRO A 614 -31.78 19.40 -22.47
CA PRO A 614 -31.81 19.91 -21.11
C PRO A 614 -31.71 18.77 -20.09
N SER A 615 -31.16 19.10 -18.92
CA SER A 615 -31.16 18.28 -17.72
C SER A 615 -32.52 17.61 -17.48
N SER A 616 -32.59 16.29 -17.58
CA SER A 616 -33.68 15.52 -17.00
C SER A 616 -33.53 15.54 -15.49
N GLY A 617 -34.22 16.48 -14.84
CA GLY A 617 -34.19 16.64 -13.39
C GLY A 617 -35.05 17.80 -12.92
N LYS A 618 -36.38 17.67 -13.10
CA LYS A 618 -37.44 18.22 -12.22
C LYS A 618 -38.83 17.87 -12.77
N ALA A 619 -39.38 16.77 -12.26
CA ALA A 619 -40.75 16.63 -11.74
C ALA A 619 -40.77 15.37 -10.86
#